data_AF-A0A947G3U3-F1
#
_entry.id   AF-A0A947G3U3-F1
#
_cell.length_a   1.000
_cell.length_b   1.000
_cell.length_c   1.000
_cell.angle_alpha   90.00
_cell.angle_beta   90.00
_cell.angle_gamma   90.00
#
_symmetry.space_group_name_H-M   'P 1'
#
loop_
_entity.id
_entity.type
_entity.pdbx_description
1 polymer ?
#
loop_
_entity_poly.entity_id
_entity_poly.type
_entity_poly.pdbx_seq_one_letter_code
_entity_poly.pdbx_strand_id
1 'polypeptide(L)'
;LEMSDADFMDMCAGKADAMKLFTTGKLKISGDVMASQKLEFLGKLPPELVMDQARARGGGGGGQAPTAAAEDYTPTSWDVFVAIRDHIERNPDIIGKISYVFQFQIKDPDSLWTVDLKNDKGGVSEGETTTPDCTLAIAEADFMAMTDGSADPMTLFTSGKLKISGNIMASQKLEFLQKIPRDEAEAAVRAALERGEGPGKGQAAAAPSGSSSDEPHAEEVFVALSKRLATGKGDHQHGTVLIKVAEPDDTWFVDLSGCSVAHEDKDATATITLTDSDLVALANGQSTLRDLFQRGKIRLDGDVEVARRLTLLEGLL
;
A
#
# COMPACT_ATOMS: atom_id res chain seq x y z
N LEU A 1 -8.43 13.61 -33.74
CA LEU A 1 -8.85 13.29 -35.13
C LEU A 1 -10.26 12.74 -35.01
N GLU A 2 -11.28 13.52 -35.37
CA GLU A 2 -12.67 13.06 -35.27
C GLU A 2 -13.17 12.68 -36.68
N MET A 3 -13.52 11.40 -36.85
CA MET A 3 -14.21 10.85 -38.02
C MET A 3 -15.09 9.67 -37.59
N SER A 4 -16.09 9.29 -38.40
CA SER A 4 -16.93 8.13 -38.09
C SER A 4 -16.19 6.81 -38.33
N ASP A 5 -16.51 5.77 -37.56
CA ASP A 5 -15.88 4.44 -37.68
C ASP A 5 -16.04 3.85 -39.09
N ALA A 6 -17.14 4.15 -39.78
CA ALA A 6 -17.37 3.75 -41.16
C ALA A 6 -16.40 4.46 -42.12
N ASP A 7 -16.19 5.77 -41.94
CA ASP A 7 -15.27 6.55 -42.77
C ASP A 7 -13.79 6.17 -42.49
N PHE A 8 -13.46 5.78 -41.26
CA PHE A 8 -12.13 5.28 -40.88
C PHE A 8 -11.81 3.94 -41.56
N MET A 9 -12.80 3.02 -41.58
CA MET A 9 -12.64 1.71 -42.21
C MET A 9 -12.52 1.81 -43.74
N ASP A 10 -13.25 2.72 -44.37
CA ASP A 10 -13.11 2.99 -45.81
C ASP A 10 -11.77 3.65 -46.17
N MET A 11 -11.21 4.46 -45.28
CA MET A 11 -9.86 5.03 -45.42
C MET A 11 -8.77 3.95 -45.29
N CYS A 12 -8.87 3.05 -44.31
CA CYS A 12 -7.94 1.93 -44.13
C CYS A 12 -8.02 0.89 -45.26
N ALA A 13 -9.19 0.74 -45.89
CA ALA A 13 -9.37 -0.14 -47.04
C ALA A 13 -8.90 0.48 -48.37
N GLY A 14 -8.35 1.71 -48.36
CA GLY A 14 -7.95 2.44 -49.56
C GLY A 14 -9.11 2.86 -50.47
N LYS A 15 -10.35 2.80 -49.96
CA LYS A 15 -11.58 3.13 -50.69
C LYS A 15 -11.96 4.61 -50.55
N ALA A 16 -11.42 5.30 -49.54
CA ALA A 16 -11.61 6.72 -49.32
C ALA A 16 -10.28 7.47 -49.22
N ASP A 17 -10.18 8.59 -49.92
CA ASP A 17 -8.99 9.43 -49.96
C ASP A 17 -9.02 10.45 -48.81
N ALA A 18 -7.99 10.43 -47.96
CA ALA A 18 -7.89 11.28 -46.77
C ALA A 18 -7.98 12.78 -47.10
N MET A 19 -7.49 13.19 -48.28
CA MET A 19 -7.56 14.58 -48.74
C MET A 19 -8.99 14.99 -49.12
N LYS A 20 -9.81 14.06 -49.62
CA LYS A 20 -11.22 14.28 -49.95
C LYS A 20 -12.10 14.31 -48.70
N LEU A 21 -11.77 13.54 -47.66
CA LEU A 21 -12.48 13.55 -46.37
C LEU A 21 -12.20 14.82 -45.55
N PHE A 22 -10.99 15.37 -45.63
CA PHE A 22 -10.65 16.66 -45.02
C PHE A 22 -11.36 17.85 -45.70
N THR A 23 -11.36 17.88 -47.03
CA THR A 23 -11.98 18.96 -47.81
C THR A 23 -13.51 18.97 -47.75
N THR A 24 -14.14 17.83 -47.46
CA THR A 24 -15.59 17.71 -47.27
C THR A 24 -16.04 17.94 -45.81
N GLY A 25 -15.11 18.26 -44.91
CA GLY A 25 -15.39 18.55 -43.50
C GLY A 25 -15.75 17.34 -42.64
N LYS A 26 -15.65 16.12 -43.20
CA LYS A 26 -15.89 14.86 -42.48
C LYS A 26 -14.68 14.37 -41.67
N LEU A 27 -13.52 14.96 -41.91
CA LEU A 27 -12.31 14.72 -41.14
C LEU A 27 -11.88 16.03 -40.48
N LYS A 28 -12.01 16.09 -39.16
CA LYS A 28 -11.56 17.25 -38.37
C LYS A 28 -10.22 16.92 -37.71
N ILE A 29 -9.17 17.62 -38.15
CA ILE A 29 -7.84 17.54 -37.55
C ILE A 29 -7.71 18.75 -36.62
N SER A 30 -7.97 18.54 -35.33
CA SER A 30 -7.61 19.46 -34.27
C SER A 30 -6.21 19.10 -33.75
N GLY A 31 -5.23 19.95 -34.01
CA GLY A 31 -3.81 19.72 -33.68
C GLY A 31 -2.85 20.21 -34.77
N ASP A 32 -1.56 20.23 -34.47
CA ASP A 32 -0.51 20.81 -35.32
C ASP A 32 -0.48 20.20 -36.73
N VAL A 33 -0.82 21.04 -37.72
CA VAL A 33 -0.98 20.68 -39.13
C VAL A 33 0.33 20.20 -39.76
N MET A 34 1.49 20.46 -39.16
CA MET A 34 2.78 19.94 -39.64
C MET A 34 2.97 18.42 -39.46
N ALA A 35 2.18 17.74 -38.62
CA ALA A 35 2.24 16.27 -38.49
C ALA A 35 1.51 15.53 -39.63
N SER A 36 0.68 16.22 -40.42
CA SER A 36 -0.14 15.62 -41.49
C SER A 36 0.65 15.20 -42.74
N GLN A 37 1.87 15.71 -42.92
CA GLN A 37 2.76 15.28 -44.02
C GLN A 37 3.43 13.92 -43.77
N LYS A 38 3.29 13.36 -42.56
CA LYS A 38 3.86 12.05 -42.20
C LYS A 38 2.89 10.87 -42.42
N LEU A 39 1.72 11.12 -43.03
CA LEU A 39 0.70 10.10 -43.33
C LEU A 39 0.96 9.33 -44.65
N GLU A 40 1.96 9.71 -45.45
CA GLU A 40 2.38 8.95 -46.65
C GLU A 40 2.94 7.54 -46.31
N PHE A 41 3.22 7.27 -45.04
CA PHE A 41 3.64 5.96 -44.55
C PHE A 41 2.50 4.93 -44.51
N LEU A 42 1.24 5.35 -44.31
CA LEU A 42 0.11 4.42 -44.22
C LEU A 42 -0.29 3.80 -45.57
N GLY A 43 0.15 4.38 -46.69
CA GLY A 43 -0.12 3.87 -48.04
C GLY A 43 0.78 2.72 -48.51
N LYS A 44 1.75 2.27 -47.71
CA LYS A 44 2.74 1.25 -48.11
C LYS A 44 2.76 -0.01 -47.23
N LEU A 45 1.75 -0.23 -46.41
CA LEU A 45 1.65 -1.47 -45.63
C LEU A 45 0.87 -2.53 -46.40
N PRO A 46 1.43 -3.74 -46.60
CA PRO A 46 0.76 -4.80 -47.34
C PRO A 46 -0.51 -5.27 -46.60
N PRO A 47 -1.62 -5.49 -47.32
CA PRO A 47 -2.95 -5.76 -46.73
C PRO A 47 -3.04 -7.03 -45.87
N GLU A 48 -2.07 -7.95 -45.94
CA GLU A 48 -2.05 -9.15 -45.09
C GLU A 48 -1.77 -8.84 -43.61
N LEU A 49 -0.88 -7.89 -43.28
CA LEU A 49 -0.58 -7.56 -41.88
C LEU A 49 -1.75 -6.86 -41.18
N VAL A 50 -2.55 -6.10 -41.94
CA VAL A 50 -3.76 -5.46 -41.42
C VAL A 50 -4.88 -6.48 -41.23
N MET A 51 -4.95 -7.52 -42.06
CA MET A 51 -5.97 -8.57 -41.94
C MET A 51 -5.66 -9.61 -40.86
N ASP A 52 -4.40 -9.92 -40.52
CA ASP A 52 -4.09 -10.77 -39.37
C ASP A 52 -4.36 -10.06 -38.04
N GLN A 53 -4.09 -8.74 -37.96
CA GLN A 53 -4.43 -7.95 -36.78
C GLN A 53 -5.94 -7.66 -36.66
N ALA A 54 -6.69 -7.68 -37.77
CA ALA A 54 -8.16 -7.59 -37.78
C ALA A 54 -8.84 -8.95 -37.53
N ARG A 55 -8.29 -10.07 -38.00
CA ARG A 55 -8.78 -11.43 -37.67
C ARG A 55 -8.57 -11.79 -36.20
N ALA A 56 -7.51 -11.27 -35.57
CA ALA A 56 -7.32 -11.38 -34.13
C ALA A 56 -8.35 -10.57 -33.32
N ARG A 57 -9.13 -9.67 -33.94
CA ARG A 57 -10.06 -8.76 -33.26
C ARG A 57 -11.52 -8.84 -33.71
N GLY A 58 -11.94 -9.84 -34.51
CA GLY A 58 -13.32 -9.86 -34.99
C GLY A 58 -13.88 -11.22 -35.35
N GLY A 59 -14.68 -11.80 -34.45
CA GLY A 59 -15.68 -12.82 -34.78
C GLY A 59 -15.76 -13.97 -33.78
N GLY A 60 -16.57 -13.82 -32.73
CA GLY A 60 -16.71 -14.78 -31.64
C GLY A 60 -17.60 -15.99 -31.90
N GLY A 61 -17.50 -16.97 -30.99
CA GLY A 61 -18.49 -18.02 -30.79
C GLY A 61 -17.93 -19.33 -30.21
N GLY A 62 -17.88 -19.45 -28.87
CA GLY A 62 -17.84 -20.75 -28.19
C GLY A 62 -16.67 -20.98 -27.23
N GLY A 63 -16.70 -20.35 -26.06
CA GLY A 63 -15.78 -20.62 -24.95
C GLY A 63 -15.99 -19.61 -23.83
N GLN A 64 -17.05 -19.80 -23.02
CA GLN A 64 -17.37 -18.94 -21.88
C GLN A 64 -16.25 -18.98 -20.83
N ALA A 65 -15.51 -17.88 -20.70
CA ALA A 65 -15.02 -17.39 -19.42
C ALA A 65 -15.81 -16.10 -19.14
N PRO A 66 -16.39 -15.90 -17.95
CA PRO A 66 -17.39 -14.87 -17.74
C PRO A 66 -16.75 -13.47 -17.75
N THR A 67 -16.95 -12.76 -18.86
CA THR A 67 -16.89 -11.29 -18.91
C THR A 67 -18.06 -10.73 -18.12
N ALA A 68 -17.79 -10.16 -16.95
CA ALA A 68 -18.75 -9.37 -16.20
C ALA A 68 -18.27 -7.92 -16.11
N ALA A 69 -18.99 -7.04 -16.82
CA ALA A 69 -19.13 -5.60 -16.64
C ALA A 69 -17.85 -4.73 -16.62
N ALA A 70 -17.42 -4.26 -17.80
CA ALA A 70 -16.80 -2.94 -17.93
C ALA A 70 -17.90 -1.93 -18.23
N GLU A 71 -18.57 -1.44 -17.18
CA GLU A 71 -19.31 -0.18 -17.20
C GLU A 71 -18.37 0.90 -16.63
N ASP A 72 -18.14 1.99 -17.38
CA ASP A 72 -17.57 3.29 -16.98
C ASP A 72 -16.64 3.34 -15.72
N TYR A 73 -15.61 2.49 -15.66
CA TYR A 73 -14.64 2.52 -14.58
C TYR A 73 -13.59 3.61 -14.82
N THR A 74 -13.64 4.68 -14.03
CA THR A 74 -12.61 5.73 -14.04
C THR A 74 -11.52 5.35 -13.03
N PRO A 75 -10.24 5.25 -13.44
CA PRO A 75 -9.15 4.98 -12.51
C PRO A 75 -9.04 6.06 -11.43
N THR A 76 -8.66 5.63 -10.24
CA THR A 76 -8.51 6.39 -9.01
C THR A 76 -7.17 6.05 -8.34
N SER A 77 -6.85 6.75 -7.26
CA SER A 77 -5.67 6.47 -6.43
C SER A 77 -5.62 5.02 -5.93
N TRP A 78 -6.78 4.40 -5.67
CA TRP A 78 -6.88 2.99 -5.33
C TRP A 78 -6.17 2.09 -6.36
N ASP A 79 -6.39 2.34 -7.65
CA ASP A 79 -5.77 1.56 -8.74
C ASP A 79 -4.24 1.66 -8.70
N VAL A 80 -3.75 2.87 -8.44
CA VAL A 80 -2.32 3.13 -8.32
C VAL A 80 -1.76 2.34 -7.15
N PHE A 81 -2.37 2.39 -5.97
CA PHE A 81 -1.87 1.69 -4.79
C PHE A 81 -1.95 0.17 -4.91
N VAL A 82 -2.96 -0.37 -5.62
CA VAL A 82 -3.02 -1.79 -5.99
C VAL A 82 -1.84 -2.17 -6.88
N ALA A 83 -1.53 -1.36 -7.89
CA ALA A 83 -0.39 -1.60 -8.77
C ALA A 83 0.95 -1.51 -8.01
N ILE A 84 1.08 -0.58 -7.07
CA ILE A 84 2.26 -0.45 -6.22
C ILE A 84 2.43 -1.68 -5.34
N ARG A 85 1.35 -2.16 -4.72
CA ARG A 85 1.36 -3.36 -3.88
C ARG A 85 1.86 -4.57 -4.65
N ASP A 86 1.26 -4.84 -5.80
CA ASP A 86 1.66 -5.93 -6.69
C ASP A 86 3.13 -5.80 -7.14
N HIS A 87 3.58 -4.58 -7.45
CA HIS A 87 4.97 -4.34 -7.80
C HIS A 87 5.93 -4.63 -6.63
N ILE A 88 5.58 -4.26 -5.40
CA ILE A 88 6.40 -4.56 -4.21
C ILE A 88 6.47 -6.06 -3.96
N GLU A 89 5.34 -6.77 -4.05
CA GLU A 89 5.28 -8.22 -3.86
C GLU A 89 6.14 -8.98 -4.89
N ARG A 90 6.20 -8.49 -6.13
CA ARG A 90 7.04 -9.06 -7.19
C ARG A 90 8.51 -8.68 -7.09
N ASN A 91 8.84 -7.59 -6.41
CA ASN A 91 10.19 -7.03 -6.32
C ASN A 91 10.60 -6.78 -4.85
N PRO A 92 10.74 -7.83 -4.01
CA PRO A 92 10.98 -7.66 -2.58
C PRO A 92 12.32 -6.98 -2.25
N ASP A 93 13.25 -6.91 -3.21
CA ASP A 93 14.54 -6.26 -3.06
C ASP A 93 14.44 -4.74 -2.87
N ILE A 94 13.29 -4.12 -3.18
CA ILE A 94 13.07 -2.69 -2.96
C ILE A 94 12.87 -2.32 -1.48
N ILE A 95 12.39 -3.25 -0.65
CA ILE A 95 12.04 -3.03 0.78
C ILE A 95 13.29 -2.81 1.65
N GLY A 96 14.46 -3.27 1.21
CA GLY A 96 15.73 -2.90 1.85
C GLY A 96 16.45 -1.74 1.16
N LYS A 97 16.23 -1.54 -0.14
CA LYS A 97 16.92 -0.50 -0.92
C LYS A 97 16.38 0.90 -0.65
N ILE A 98 15.06 1.00 -0.42
CA ILE A 98 14.40 2.28 -0.16
C ILE A 98 14.44 2.58 1.35
N SER A 99 14.17 1.60 2.21
CA SER A 99 14.30 1.70 3.69
C SER A 99 13.50 2.85 4.33
N TYR A 100 12.33 3.18 3.79
CA TYR A 100 11.45 4.23 4.31
C TYR A 100 9.99 3.82 4.35
N VAL A 101 9.23 4.39 5.30
CA VAL A 101 7.77 4.31 5.36
C VAL A 101 7.18 5.63 4.85
N PHE A 102 6.28 5.55 3.88
CA PHE A 102 5.61 6.70 3.27
C PHE A 102 4.13 6.75 3.64
N GLN A 103 3.65 7.91 4.06
CA GLN A 103 2.22 8.19 4.18
C GLN A 103 1.78 9.04 2.99
N PHE A 104 0.77 8.60 2.27
CA PHE A 104 0.05 9.39 1.28
C PHE A 104 -1.27 9.86 1.88
N GLN A 105 -1.52 11.16 1.80
CA GLN A 105 -2.77 11.81 2.16
C GLN A 105 -3.38 12.40 0.89
N ILE A 106 -4.22 11.61 0.24
CA ILE A 106 -4.90 12.02 -0.97
C ILE A 106 -6.17 12.77 -0.58
N LYS A 107 -6.46 13.86 -1.27
CA LYS A 107 -7.61 14.73 -0.99
C LYS A 107 -8.55 14.79 -2.17
N ASP A 108 -9.83 15.05 -1.91
CA ASP A 108 -10.84 15.28 -2.94
C ASP A 108 -10.96 14.14 -3.99
N PRO A 109 -11.35 12.90 -3.58
CA PRO A 109 -11.83 12.50 -2.26
C PRO A 109 -10.70 12.13 -1.28
N ASP A 110 -10.99 12.23 0.02
CA ASP A 110 -10.01 11.92 1.07
C ASP A 110 -9.72 10.41 1.10
N SER A 111 -8.45 10.05 0.95
CA SER A 111 -7.95 8.69 1.19
C SER A 111 -6.54 8.71 1.81
N LEU A 112 -6.28 7.70 2.63
CA LEU A 112 -5.01 7.55 3.36
C LEU A 112 -4.39 6.23 2.97
N TRP A 113 -3.10 6.27 2.63
CA TRP A 113 -2.36 5.09 2.21
C TRP A 113 -0.98 5.09 2.82
N THR A 114 -0.59 3.94 3.38
CA THR A 114 0.75 3.69 3.88
C THR A 114 1.49 2.79 2.91
N VAL A 115 2.70 3.17 2.54
CA VAL A 115 3.62 2.37 1.73
C VAL A 115 4.87 2.09 2.56
N ASP A 116 4.98 0.86 3.03
CA ASP A 116 6.10 0.39 3.84
C ASP A 116 7.16 -0.27 2.95
N LEU A 117 8.30 0.40 2.83
CA LEU A 117 9.47 -0.09 2.10
C LEU A 117 10.67 -0.16 3.04
N LYS A 118 10.44 -0.50 4.30
CA LYS A 118 11.45 -0.53 5.37
C LYS A 118 11.36 -1.76 6.24
N ASN A 119 10.16 -2.16 6.64
CA ASN A 119 9.95 -3.25 7.59
C ASN A 119 9.65 -4.57 6.87
N ASP A 120 10.07 -5.69 7.47
CA ASP A 120 9.82 -7.09 7.07
C ASP A 120 9.42 -7.34 5.60
N LYS A 121 8.15 -7.71 5.35
CA LYS A 121 7.64 -8.03 4.00
C LYS A 121 7.31 -6.79 3.17
N GLY A 122 7.43 -5.60 3.74
CA GLY A 122 6.93 -4.34 3.17
C GLY A 122 5.46 -4.44 2.75
N GLY A 123 4.97 -3.42 2.07
CA GLY A 123 3.68 -3.49 1.40
C GLY A 123 2.97 -2.15 1.30
N VAL A 124 1.72 -2.23 0.85
CA VAL A 124 0.80 -1.09 0.80
C VAL A 124 -0.45 -1.44 1.58
N SER A 125 -0.86 -0.55 2.47
CA SER A 125 -2.09 -0.65 3.24
C SER A 125 -2.89 0.64 3.16
N GLU A 126 -4.21 0.52 3.16
CA GLU A 126 -5.10 1.67 3.41
C GLU A 126 -4.98 2.08 4.87
N GLY A 127 -5.03 3.39 5.14
CA GLY A 127 -5.00 3.97 6.48
C GLY A 127 -3.76 4.80 6.80
N GLU A 128 -3.79 5.35 8.01
CA GLU A 128 -2.71 6.14 8.58
C GLU A 128 -1.67 5.27 9.28
N THR A 129 -0.40 5.65 9.18
CA THR A 129 0.68 5.13 10.02
C THR A 129 1.08 6.16 11.06
N THR A 130 1.39 5.70 12.28
CA THR A 130 1.83 6.57 13.38
C THR A 130 3.27 7.06 13.23
N THR A 131 4.08 6.40 12.39
CA THR A 131 5.52 6.69 12.26
C THR A 131 6.01 6.80 10.81
N PRO A 132 5.42 7.67 9.96
CA PRO A 132 5.90 7.84 8.60
C PRO A 132 7.26 8.55 8.59
N ASP A 133 8.21 8.02 7.81
CA ASP A 133 9.46 8.72 7.52
C ASP A 133 9.21 9.92 6.60
N CYS A 134 8.21 9.83 5.72
CA CYS A 134 7.82 10.89 4.79
C CYS A 134 6.31 10.89 4.56
N THR A 135 5.69 12.08 4.61
CA THR A 135 4.27 12.26 4.33
C THR A 135 4.09 13.12 3.08
N LEU A 136 3.28 12.65 2.13
CA LEU A 136 2.93 13.33 0.88
C LEU A 136 1.42 13.65 0.91
N ALA A 137 1.08 14.93 0.94
CA ALA A 137 -0.31 15.38 0.85
C ALA A 137 -0.57 16.04 -0.51
N ILE A 138 -1.57 15.56 -1.25
CA ILE A 138 -1.85 15.94 -2.64
C ILE A 138 -3.33 15.69 -2.98
N ALA A 139 -3.92 16.45 -3.90
CA ALA A 139 -5.27 16.17 -4.39
C ALA A 139 -5.27 14.96 -5.34
N GLU A 140 -6.35 14.17 -5.35
CA GLU A 140 -6.55 12.99 -6.21
C GLU A 140 -6.24 13.31 -7.67
N ALA A 141 -6.80 14.39 -8.20
CA ALA A 141 -6.59 14.78 -9.59
C ALA A 141 -5.11 15.09 -9.91
N ASP A 142 -4.40 15.78 -9.00
CA ASP A 142 -2.98 16.07 -9.16
C ASP A 142 -2.12 14.80 -8.97
N PHE A 143 -2.54 13.87 -8.08
CA PHE A 143 -1.88 12.58 -7.88
C PHE A 143 -2.00 11.66 -9.11
N MET A 144 -3.19 11.58 -9.71
CA MET A 144 -3.39 10.82 -10.94
C MET A 144 -2.56 11.40 -12.10
N ALA A 145 -2.55 12.72 -12.25
CA ALA A 145 -1.69 13.38 -13.25
C ALA A 145 -0.19 13.18 -12.96
N MET A 146 0.21 13.10 -11.68
CA MET A 146 1.59 12.84 -11.30
C MET A 146 2.02 11.40 -11.62
N THR A 147 1.12 10.43 -11.46
CA THR A 147 1.41 9.00 -11.65
C THR A 147 1.36 8.58 -13.11
N ASP A 148 0.53 9.22 -13.94
CA ASP A 148 0.51 9.00 -15.39
C ASP A 148 1.57 9.81 -16.16
N GLY A 149 2.29 10.69 -15.45
CA GLY A 149 3.37 11.53 -16.00
C GLY A 149 2.90 12.84 -16.64
N SER A 150 1.60 13.16 -16.60
CA SER A 150 1.04 14.43 -17.10
C SER A 150 1.42 15.63 -16.24
N ALA A 151 1.77 15.41 -14.97
CA ALA A 151 2.26 16.42 -14.04
C ALA A 151 3.62 16.03 -13.46
N ASP A 152 4.52 17.01 -13.40
CA ASP A 152 5.84 16.85 -12.81
C ASP A 152 5.79 16.99 -11.27
N PRO A 153 6.31 16.02 -10.49
CA PRO A 153 6.30 16.07 -9.02
C PRO A 153 7.00 17.30 -8.44
N MET A 154 8.09 17.75 -9.06
CA MET A 154 8.85 18.92 -8.60
C MET A 154 8.04 20.21 -8.78
N THR A 155 7.30 20.31 -9.89
CA THR A 155 6.38 21.40 -10.19
C THR A 155 5.21 21.42 -9.21
N LEU A 156 4.60 20.28 -8.92
CA LEU A 156 3.52 20.17 -7.94
C LEU A 156 3.99 20.56 -6.52
N PHE A 157 5.22 20.20 -6.16
CA PHE A 157 5.80 20.55 -4.87
C PHE A 157 6.07 22.06 -4.76
N THR A 158 6.73 22.64 -5.77
CA THR A 158 7.07 24.07 -5.77
C THR A 158 5.83 24.97 -5.89
N SER A 159 4.74 24.49 -6.51
CA SER A 159 3.45 25.18 -6.54
C SER A 159 2.63 25.01 -5.25
N GLY A 160 3.08 24.18 -4.30
CA GLY A 160 2.41 23.90 -3.04
C GLY A 160 1.19 22.96 -3.14
N LYS A 161 0.97 22.34 -4.31
CA LYS A 161 -0.10 21.35 -4.54
C LYS A 161 0.26 19.99 -3.96
N LEU A 162 1.52 19.62 -4.08
CA LEU A 162 2.13 18.52 -3.34
C LEU A 162 2.83 19.10 -2.11
N LYS A 163 2.42 18.67 -0.92
CA LYS A 163 3.09 19.02 0.33
C LYS A 163 3.84 17.80 0.83
N ILE A 164 5.13 17.97 1.10
CA ILE A 164 5.98 16.91 1.64
C ILE A 164 6.40 17.33 3.06
N SER A 165 6.16 16.44 4.02
CA SER A 165 6.59 16.58 5.41
C SER A 165 7.46 15.39 5.82
N GLY A 166 8.28 15.55 6.85
CA GLY A 166 9.26 14.54 7.27
C GLY A 166 10.52 14.57 6.39
N ASN A 167 10.98 13.39 5.98
CA ASN A 167 12.20 13.21 5.22
C ASN A 167 11.99 13.47 3.71
N ILE A 168 12.25 14.70 3.27
CA ILE A 168 12.18 15.08 1.85
C ILE A 168 13.13 14.27 0.98
N MET A 169 14.27 13.80 1.49
CA MET A 169 15.18 12.97 0.68
C MET A 169 14.57 11.59 0.39
N ALA A 170 13.71 11.08 1.29
CA ALA A 170 12.98 9.85 1.06
C ALA A 170 11.98 9.98 -0.11
N SER A 171 11.33 11.13 -0.28
CA SER A 171 10.33 11.30 -1.37
C SER A 171 10.95 11.13 -2.76
N GLN A 172 12.23 11.51 -2.95
CA GLN A 172 12.96 11.29 -4.20
C GLN A 172 13.18 9.80 -4.50
N LYS A 173 13.11 8.92 -3.50
CA LYS A 173 13.21 7.46 -3.70
C LYS A 173 11.96 6.87 -4.35
N LEU A 174 10.85 7.60 -4.43
CA LEU A 174 9.61 7.17 -5.07
C LEU A 174 9.66 7.24 -6.62
N GLU A 175 10.76 7.67 -7.23
CA GLU A 175 10.94 7.66 -8.69
C GLU A 175 10.74 6.27 -9.33
N PHE A 176 10.89 5.18 -8.56
CA PHE A 176 10.62 3.83 -9.07
C PHE A 176 9.15 3.63 -9.46
N LEU A 177 8.21 4.38 -8.86
CA LEU A 177 6.80 4.33 -9.20
C LEU A 177 6.54 4.65 -10.67
N GLN A 178 7.33 5.57 -11.25
CA GLN A 178 7.25 5.93 -12.67
C GLN A 178 7.72 4.80 -13.60
N LYS A 179 8.39 3.78 -13.06
CA LYS A 179 8.94 2.64 -13.82
C LYS A 179 8.03 1.42 -13.80
N ILE A 180 6.92 1.46 -13.08
CA ILE A 180 5.92 0.38 -13.08
C ILE A 180 5.28 0.34 -14.48
N PRO A 181 5.39 -0.78 -15.22
CA PRO A 181 4.78 -0.88 -16.54
C PRO A 181 3.25 -0.76 -16.45
N ARG A 182 2.65 0.09 -17.29
CA ARG A 182 1.20 0.30 -17.32
C ARG A 182 0.42 -1.01 -17.48
N ASP A 183 0.85 -1.88 -18.38
CA ASP A 183 0.18 -3.16 -18.64
C ASP A 183 0.15 -4.06 -17.39
N GLU A 184 1.20 -4.01 -16.55
CA GLU A 184 1.27 -4.75 -15.30
C GLU A 184 0.37 -4.11 -14.23
N ALA A 185 0.35 -2.77 -14.15
CA ALA A 185 -0.54 -2.05 -13.26
C ALA A 185 -2.01 -2.36 -13.57
N GLU A 186 -2.41 -2.31 -14.84
CA GLU A 186 -3.76 -2.63 -15.30
C GLU A 186 -4.13 -4.11 -15.01
N ALA A 187 -3.18 -5.03 -15.18
CA ALA A 187 -3.39 -6.44 -14.86
C ALA A 187 -3.59 -6.66 -13.34
N ALA A 188 -2.80 -6.01 -12.50
CA ALA A 188 -2.92 -6.07 -11.05
C ALA A 188 -4.27 -5.53 -10.56
N VAL A 189 -4.69 -4.39 -11.13
CA VAL A 189 -6.00 -3.76 -10.87
C VAL A 189 -7.15 -4.69 -11.26
N ARG A 190 -7.12 -5.24 -12.48
CA ARG A 190 -8.15 -6.19 -12.93
C ARG A 190 -8.24 -7.40 -12.02
N ALA A 191 -7.09 -7.97 -11.63
CA ALA A 191 -7.06 -9.11 -10.72
C ALA A 191 -7.64 -8.75 -9.33
N ALA A 192 -7.41 -7.53 -8.83
CA ALA A 192 -8.01 -7.05 -7.58
C ALA A 192 -9.53 -6.89 -7.68
N LEU A 193 -10.01 -6.30 -8.78
CA LEU A 193 -11.45 -6.17 -9.06
C LEU A 193 -12.13 -7.55 -9.17
N GLU A 194 -11.49 -8.53 -9.81
CA GLU A 194 -11.98 -9.92 -9.89
C GLU A 194 -12.03 -10.62 -8.52
N ARG A 195 -11.15 -10.25 -7.58
CA ARG A 195 -11.19 -10.71 -6.18
C ARG A 195 -12.27 -10.00 -5.35
N GLY A 196 -13.01 -9.06 -5.93
CA GLY A 196 -14.03 -8.28 -5.24
C GLY A 196 -13.48 -7.11 -4.43
N GLU A 197 -12.19 -6.79 -4.54
CA GLU A 197 -11.62 -5.53 -4.07
C GLU A 197 -12.11 -4.40 -5.01
N GLY A 198 -12.17 -3.16 -4.53
CA GLY A 198 -12.51 -2.04 -5.41
C GLY A 198 -12.49 -0.70 -4.68
N PRO A 199 -12.44 0.41 -5.44
CA PRO A 199 -12.42 1.74 -4.85
C PRO A 199 -13.68 1.94 -3.99
N GLY A 200 -13.47 2.24 -2.71
CA GLY A 200 -14.55 2.47 -1.74
C GLY A 200 -15.32 1.22 -1.28
N LYS A 201 -15.07 0.02 -1.82
CA LYS A 201 -15.66 -1.25 -1.30
C LYS A 201 -14.88 -1.86 -0.13
N GLY A 202 -13.91 -1.13 0.41
CA GLY A 202 -12.99 -1.52 1.47
C GLY A 202 -12.90 -0.52 2.62
N GLN A 203 -14.00 0.14 2.98
CA GLN A 203 -14.19 0.63 4.36
C GLN A 203 -14.49 -0.54 5.34
N ALA A 204 -14.27 -1.78 4.89
CA ALA A 204 -14.11 -2.97 5.69
C ALA A 204 -12.70 -3.51 5.42
N ALA A 205 -11.92 -3.60 6.50
CA ALA A 205 -10.61 -4.22 6.57
C ALA A 205 -10.50 -5.46 5.67
N ALA A 206 -9.87 -5.32 4.50
CA ALA A 206 -9.14 -6.42 3.91
C ALA A 206 -7.88 -6.55 4.74
N ALA A 207 -7.94 -7.48 5.69
CA ALA A 207 -6.89 -7.81 6.63
C ALA A 207 -5.51 -7.76 5.96
N PRO A 208 -4.53 -7.01 6.51
CA PRO A 208 -3.18 -7.49 6.43
C PRO A 208 -3.22 -8.89 7.05
N SER A 209 -2.81 -9.90 6.29
CA SER A 209 -2.28 -11.09 6.93
C SER A 209 -1.04 -10.64 7.70
N GLY A 210 -1.25 -10.21 8.95
CA GLY A 210 -0.26 -9.59 9.83
C GLY A 210 -0.72 -8.27 10.46
N SER A 211 -1.84 -8.33 11.21
CA SER A 211 -2.17 -7.57 12.43
C SER A 211 -1.64 -6.13 12.61
N SER A 212 -2.54 -5.15 12.54
CA SER A 212 -2.56 -4.01 13.47
C SER A 212 -3.85 -3.20 13.27
N SER A 213 -4.95 -3.71 13.83
CA SER A 213 -6.09 -2.87 14.18
C SER A 213 -5.71 -2.05 15.40
N ASP A 214 -6.00 -0.77 15.36
CA ASP A 214 -5.87 0.21 16.44
C ASP A 214 -6.87 -0.10 17.58
N GLU A 215 -6.72 -1.27 18.19
CA GLU A 215 -7.23 -1.62 19.52
C GLU A 215 -6.00 -1.89 20.40
N PRO A 216 -6.01 -1.52 21.69
CA PRO A 216 -4.92 -1.83 22.61
C PRO A 216 -4.69 -3.34 22.65
N HIS A 217 -3.62 -3.82 21.99
CA HIS A 217 -3.28 -5.24 21.96
C HIS A 217 -2.75 -5.71 23.31
N ALA A 218 -2.39 -4.78 24.20
CA ALA A 218 -2.08 -5.03 25.59
C ALA A 218 -3.07 -6.02 26.23
N GLU A 219 -4.38 -5.82 26.08
CA GLU A 219 -5.37 -6.70 26.70
C GLU A 219 -5.27 -8.14 26.19
N GLU A 220 -5.11 -8.35 24.87
CA GLU A 220 -4.96 -9.69 24.29
C GLU A 220 -3.66 -10.37 24.77
N VAL A 221 -2.55 -9.63 24.79
CA VAL A 221 -1.25 -10.14 25.28
C VAL A 221 -1.36 -10.53 26.75
N PHE A 222 -2.04 -9.73 27.57
CA PHE A 222 -2.21 -9.99 29.00
C PHE A 222 -3.19 -11.13 29.29
N VAL A 223 -4.24 -11.30 28.47
CA VAL A 223 -5.12 -12.47 28.51
C VAL A 223 -4.33 -13.73 28.16
N ALA A 224 -3.51 -13.71 27.11
CA ALA A 224 -2.63 -14.83 26.76
C ALA A 224 -1.61 -15.14 27.87
N LEU A 225 -1.01 -14.10 28.46
CA LEU A 225 -0.09 -14.22 29.59
C LEU A 225 -0.77 -14.88 30.80
N SER A 226 -1.99 -14.46 31.16
CA SER A 226 -2.73 -15.05 32.28
C SER A 226 -2.97 -16.56 32.08
N LYS A 227 -3.30 -16.97 30.85
CA LYS A 227 -3.48 -18.38 30.48
C LYS A 227 -2.16 -19.16 30.51
N ARG A 228 -1.06 -18.55 30.10
CA ARG A 228 0.30 -19.12 30.16
C ARG A 228 0.76 -19.30 31.61
N LEU A 229 0.51 -18.32 32.47
CA LEU A 229 0.77 -18.39 33.91
C LEU A 229 -0.07 -19.50 34.57
N ALA A 230 -1.32 -19.68 34.16
CA ALA A 230 -2.19 -20.74 34.67
C ALA A 230 -1.79 -22.16 34.19
N THR A 231 -1.12 -22.28 33.04
CA THR A 231 -0.72 -23.57 32.44
C THR A 231 0.74 -23.95 32.70
N GLY A 232 1.57 -22.99 33.13
CA GLY A 232 2.96 -23.19 33.48
C GLY A 232 3.12 -24.12 34.68
N LYS A 233 3.54 -25.37 34.41
CA LYS A 233 4.01 -26.27 35.47
C LYS A 233 5.36 -25.78 36.01
N GLY A 234 5.30 -25.12 37.16
CA GLY A 234 6.34 -25.16 38.20
C GLY A 234 7.73 -24.63 37.83
N ASP A 235 7.88 -23.31 37.94
CA ASP A 235 9.01 -22.70 38.66
C ASP A 235 8.48 -21.37 39.21
N HIS A 236 7.94 -21.39 40.45
CA HIS A 236 7.35 -20.21 41.07
C HIS A 236 8.46 -19.22 41.40
N GLN A 237 8.80 -18.39 40.43
CA GLN A 237 9.74 -17.31 40.58
C GLN A 237 9.00 -16.12 41.18
N HIS A 238 9.33 -15.81 42.43
CA HIS A 238 8.75 -14.69 43.19
C HIS A 238 9.11 -13.34 42.54
N GLY A 239 8.13 -12.45 42.45
CA GLY A 239 8.31 -11.08 41.97
C GLY A 239 7.03 -10.48 41.41
N THR A 240 6.92 -9.16 41.50
CA THR A 240 5.84 -8.37 40.92
C THR A 240 6.42 -7.43 39.88
N VAL A 241 5.77 -7.32 38.72
CA VAL A 241 6.20 -6.44 37.64
C VAL A 241 5.08 -5.52 37.21
N LEU A 242 5.39 -4.24 37.11
CA LEU A 242 4.50 -3.23 36.55
C LEU A 242 4.90 -2.98 35.10
N ILE A 243 3.96 -3.13 34.17
CA ILE A 243 4.18 -2.91 32.75
C ILE A 243 3.39 -1.67 32.33
N LYS A 244 4.12 -0.64 31.92
CA LYS A 244 3.60 0.63 31.41
C LYS A 244 3.69 0.63 29.90
N VAL A 245 2.55 0.59 29.25
CA VAL A 245 2.40 0.77 27.80
C VAL A 245 2.34 2.27 27.56
N ALA A 246 3.26 2.84 26.79
CA ALA A 246 3.35 4.29 26.64
C ALA A 246 2.33 4.87 25.65
N GLU A 247 1.83 4.05 24.71
CA GLU A 247 0.93 4.46 23.63
C GLU A 247 0.08 3.26 23.19
N PRO A 248 -1.22 3.19 23.58
CA PRO A 248 -1.88 4.09 24.54
C PRO A 248 -1.27 4.00 25.95
N ASP A 249 -1.34 5.09 26.73
CA ASP A 249 -0.87 5.11 28.12
C ASP A 249 -1.70 4.15 28.96
N ASP A 250 -1.11 2.99 29.26
CA ASP A 250 -1.80 1.91 29.93
C ASP A 250 -0.89 1.20 30.93
N THR A 251 -1.45 0.71 32.03
CA THR A 251 -0.66 0.15 33.13
C THR A 251 -1.23 -1.18 33.62
N TRP A 252 -0.38 -2.20 33.58
CA TRP A 252 -0.72 -3.56 33.92
C TRP A 252 0.21 -4.10 35.01
N PHE A 253 -0.37 -4.62 36.07
CA PHE A 253 0.34 -5.28 37.15
C PHE A 253 0.34 -6.79 36.94
N VAL A 254 1.53 -7.38 36.90
CA VAL A 254 1.73 -8.82 36.76
C VAL A 254 2.36 -9.36 38.04
N ASP A 255 1.62 -10.23 38.73
CA ASP A 255 2.13 -10.99 39.86
C ASP A 255 2.58 -12.38 39.39
N LEU A 256 3.89 -12.59 39.32
CA LEU A 256 4.48 -13.89 38.98
C LEU A 256 4.37 -14.89 40.14
N SER A 257 4.22 -14.39 41.37
CA SER A 257 4.06 -15.22 42.58
C SER A 257 2.62 -15.74 42.69
N GLY A 258 1.65 -14.86 42.45
CA GLY A 258 0.22 -15.15 42.44
C GLY A 258 -0.33 -15.68 41.12
N CYS A 259 0.49 -15.69 40.05
CA CYS A 259 0.09 -16.05 38.68
C CYS A 259 -1.14 -15.27 38.19
N SER A 260 -1.19 -13.98 38.53
CA SER A 260 -2.33 -13.11 38.21
C SER A 260 -1.88 -11.88 37.45
N VAL A 261 -2.73 -11.41 36.54
CA VAL A 261 -2.56 -10.16 35.82
C VAL A 261 -3.75 -9.26 36.18
N ALA A 262 -3.47 -7.99 36.46
CA ALA A 262 -4.47 -7.00 36.82
C ALA A 262 -4.20 -5.69 36.08
N HIS A 263 -5.25 -4.99 35.70
CA HIS A 263 -5.21 -3.66 35.10
C HIS A 263 -5.20 -2.60 36.21
N GLU A 264 -4.06 -2.49 36.89
CA GLU A 264 -3.90 -1.55 38.02
C GLU A 264 -2.48 -1.00 38.10
N ASP A 265 -2.36 0.26 38.53
CA ASP A 265 -1.07 0.87 38.89
C ASP A 265 -0.75 0.55 40.36
N LYS A 266 0.21 -0.35 40.57
CA LYS A 266 0.60 -0.84 41.89
C LYS A 266 2.11 -0.98 41.98
N ASP A 267 2.64 -0.67 43.15
CA ASP A 267 4.07 -0.81 43.42
C ASP A 267 4.55 -2.23 43.14
N ALA A 268 5.53 -2.32 42.25
CA ALA A 268 6.12 -3.56 41.79
C ALA A 268 7.63 -3.58 42.01
N THR A 269 8.20 -4.77 42.15
CA THR A 269 9.66 -4.95 42.31
C THR A 269 10.44 -4.56 41.06
N ALA A 270 9.81 -4.60 39.89
CA ALA A 270 10.34 -4.07 38.64
C ALA A 270 9.24 -3.32 37.89
N THR A 271 9.62 -2.25 37.20
CA THR A 271 8.77 -1.50 36.28
C THR A 271 9.38 -1.55 34.90
N ILE A 272 8.56 -1.86 33.91
CA ILE A 272 8.95 -1.91 32.51
C ILE A 272 8.08 -0.93 31.74
N THR A 273 8.70 -0.07 30.94
CA THR A 273 7.98 0.84 30.04
C THR A 273 8.30 0.48 28.59
N LEU A 274 7.27 0.24 27.78
CA LEU A 274 7.39 -0.07 26.35
C LEU A 274 6.14 0.43 25.60
N THR A 275 6.14 0.38 24.28
CA THR A 275 4.96 0.72 23.47
C THR A 275 4.07 -0.50 23.23
N ASP A 276 2.80 -0.31 22.85
CA ASP A 276 1.89 -1.43 22.53
C ASP A 276 2.46 -2.28 21.37
N SER A 277 3.01 -1.61 20.36
CA SER A 277 3.69 -2.26 19.24
C SER A 277 4.89 -3.12 19.68
N ASP A 278 5.71 -2.62 20.61
CA ASP A 278 6.84 -3.38 21.15
C ASP A 278 6.37 -4.56 22.03
N LEU A 279 5.24 -4.40 22.74
CA LEU A 279 4.63 -5.45 23.57
C LEU A 279 4.12 -6.60 22.70
N VAL A 280 3.49 -6.28 21.57
CA VAL A 280 3.06 -7.26 20.56
C VAL A 280 4.25 -7.94 19.90
N ALA A 281 5.31 -7.19 19.58
CA ALA A 281 6.52 -7.76 18.99
C ALA A 281 7.21 -8.77 19.94
N LEU A 282 7.17 -8.52 21.26
CA LEU A 282 7.56 -9.49 22.27
C LEU A 282 6.61 -10.69 22.28
N ALA A 283 5.31 -10.44 22.34
CA ALA A 283 4.28 -11.48 22.38
C ALA A 283 4.37 -12.46 21.19
N ASN A 284 4.62 -11.97 19.98
CA ASN A 284 4.77 -12.81 18.78
C ASN A 284 6.16 -13.45 18.65
N GLY A 285 7.11 -13.16 19.56
CA GLY A 285 8.50 -13.62 19.48
C GLY A 285 9.30 -13.00 18.32
N GLN A 286 8.81 -11.91 17.73
CA GLN A 286 9.52 -11.15 16.69
C GLN A 286 10.68 -10.34 17.26
N SER A 287 10.58 -9.94 18.53
CA SER A 287 11.62 -9.26 19.28
C SER A 287 11.84 -9.94 20.64
N THR A 288 13.02 -9.74 21.21
CA THR A 288 13.33 -10.22 22.57
C THR A 288 13.48 -9.02 23.51
N LEU A 289 13.23 -9.25 24.80
CA LEU A 289 13.33 -8.19 25.82
C LEU A 289 14.74 -7.59 25.85
N ARG A 290 15.76 -8.42 25.56
CA ARG A 290 17.15 -8.00 25.42
C ARG A 290 17.38 -7.08 24.23
N ASP A 291 16.82 -7.39 23.06
CA ASP A 291 17.00 -6.60 21.85
C ASP A 291 16.34 -5.22 21.99
N LEU A 292 15.12 -5.18 22.52
CA LEU A 292 14.43 -3.93 22.80
C LEU A 292 15.18 -3.05 23.82
N PHE A 293 15.81 -3.66 24.83
CA PHE A 293 16.62 -2.95 25.81
C PHE A 293 17.89 -2.38 25.20
N GLN A 294 18.57 -3.16 24.36
CA GLN A 294 19.76 -2.69 23.64
C GLN A 294 19.46 -1.55 22.67
N ARG A 295 18.26 -1.54 22.08
CA ARG A 295 17.78 -0.49 21.18
C ARG A 295 17.21 0.73 21.90
N GLY A 296 17.13 0.71 23.24
CA GLY A 296 16.56 1.79 24.05
C GLY A 296 15.05 1.97 23.89
N LYS A 297 14.35 0.93 23.40
CA LYS A 297 12.90 0.90 23.17
C LYS A 297 12.11 0.48 24.41
N ILE A 298 12.77 -0.20 25.34
CA ILE A 298 12.21 -0.57 26.63
C ILE A 298 13.03 0.10 27.75
N ARG A 299 12.34 0.66 28.73
CA ARG A 299 12.97 1.13 29.98
C ARG A 299 12.66 0.13 31.08
N LEU A 300 13.68 -0.18 31.86
CA LEU A 300 13.59 -1.12 32.97
C LEU A 300 14.10 -0.40 34.21
N ASP A 301 13.20 -0.23 35.16
CA ASP A 301 13.46 0.40 36.46
C ASP A 301 13.20 -0.63 37.57
N GLY A 302 14.11 -0.75 38.54
CA GLY A 302 13.99 -1.71 39.64
C GLY A 302 14.83 -2.99 39.45
N ASP A 303 14.31 -4.13 39.91
CA ASP A 303 15.05 -5.40 39.91
C ASP A 303 15.12 -6.04 38.51
N VAL A 304 16.31 -5.97 37.92
CA VAL A 304 16.63 -6.50 36.57
C VAL A 304 16.45 -8.01 36.50
N GLU A 305 16.66 -8.73 37.61
CA GLU A 305 16.51 -10.19 37.63
C GLU A 305 15.03 -10.57 37.49
N VAL A 306 14.13 -9.81 38.14
CA VAL A 306 12.68 -10.01 38.03
C VAL A 306 12.20 -9.65 36.63
N ALA A 307 12.68 -8.55 36.07
CA ALA A 307 12.33 -8.12 34.71
C ALA A 307 12.82 -9.10 33.61
N ARG A 308 13.96 -9.77 33.79
CA ARG A 308 14.45 -10.79 32.83
C ARG A 308 13.53 -12.03 32.75
N ARG A 309 12.69 -12.22 33.76
CA ARG A 309 11.75 -13.35 33.85
C ARG A 309 10.47 -13.09 33.05
N LEU A 310 10.28 -11.88 32.53
CA LEU A 310 9.27 -11.56 31.52
C LEU A 310 9.61 -12.07 30.12
N THR A 311 10.64 -12.92 29.97
CA THR A 311 10.76 -13.81 28.80
C THR A 311 9.55 -14.73 28.63
N LEU A 312 8.71 -14.88 29.67
CA LEU A 312 7.38 -15.49 29.57
C LEU A 312 6.42 -14.75 28.61
N LEU A 313 6.69 -13.47 28.33
CA LEU A 313 5.98 -12.71 27.31
C LEU A 313 6.42 -13.10 25.89
N GLU A 314 7.60 -13.72 25.72
CA GLU A 314 8.14 -14.04 24.40
C GLU A 314 7.43 -15.27 23.81
N GLY A 315 6.81 -15.12 22.63
CA GLY A 315 6.13 -16.21 21.92
C GLY A 315 4.83 -16.68 22.59
N LEU A 316 4.08 -15.75 23.18
CA LEU A 316 2.74 -15.96 23.72
C LEU A 316 1.66 -16.11 22.65
N LEU A 317 1.83 -15.43 21.52
CA LEU A 317 0.90 -15.38 20.39
C LEU A 317 1.43 -16.17 19.19
#